data_AF-A0A967FJJ4-F1
#
_entry.id   AF-A0A967FJJ4-F1
#
_cell.length_a   1.000
_cell.length_b   1.000
_cell.length_c   1.000
_cell.angle_alpha   90.00
_cell.angle_beta   90.00
_cell.angle_gamma   90.00
#
_symmetry.space_group_name_H-M   'P 1'
#
loop_
_entity.id
_entity.type
_entity.pdbx_description
1 polymer ?
#
loop_
_entity_poly.entity_id
_entity_poly.type
_entity_poly.pdbx_seq_one_letter_code
_entity_poly.pdbx_strand_id
1 'polypeptide(L)'
;VSLMKQAKHQYRLTGDKQRLFGDIYYGADSWKRRRRVIVKAEYNRKGANPRFIVTNMTGDAKWLYDKMYCARGEAENRIKEQQLCLFAD
;
A
#
# COMPACT_ATOMS: atom_id res chain seq x y z
N VAL A 1 -5.53 -16.28 -9.00
CA VAL A 1 -5.53 -16.43 -7.52
C VAL A 1 -5.40 -15.05 -6.89
N SER A 2 -6.22 -14.68 -5.90
CA SER A 2 -6.12 -13.37 -5.22
C SER A 2 -4.78 -13.25 -4.48
N LEU A 3 -4.01 -12.17 -4.72
CA LEU A 3 -2.71 -11.90 -4.08
C LEU A 3 -2.78 -12.01 -2.54
N MET A 4 -3.92 -11.63 -1.95
CA MET A 4 -4.12 -11.71 -0.51
C MET A 4 -4.24 -13.15 0.00
N LYS A 5 -4.87 -14.03 -0.79
CA LYS A 5 -4.93 -15.46 -0.47
C LYS A 5 -3.53 -16.08 -0.52
N GLN A 6 -2.71 -15.68 -1.48
CA GLN A 6 -1.31 -16.12 -1.59
C GLN A 6 -0.47 -15.65 -0.40
N ALA A 7 -0.53 -14.36 -0.05
CA ALA A 7 0.19 -13.81 1.10
C ALA A 7 -0.22 -14.51 2.42
N LYS A 8 -1.52 -14.78 2.61
CA LYS A 8 -2.00 -15.56 3.76
C LYS A 8 -1.47 -17.00 3.76
N HIS A 9 -1.48 -17.66 2.60
CA HIS A 9 -0.98 -19.02 2.48
C HIS A 9 0.52 -19.11 2.81
N GLN A 10 1.34 -18.23 2.22
CA GLN A 10 2.77 -18.17 2.50
C GLN A 10 3.05 -17.86 3.98
N TYR A 11 2.31 -16.92 4.60
CA TYR A 11 2.45 -16.63 6.03
C TYR A 11 2.17 -17.86 6.91
N ARG A 12 1.15 -18.66 6.57
CA ARG A 12 0.84 -19.90 7.30
C ARG A 12 1.94 -20.95 7.20
N LEU A 13 2.68 -20.98 6.08
CA LEU A 13 3.74 -21.95 5.87
C LEU A 13 5.05 -21.53 6.55
N THR A 14 5.40 -20.24 6.51
CA THR A 14 6.71 -19.76 6.97
C THR A 14 6.67 -19.09 8.34
N GLY A 15 5.53 -18.56 8.78
CA GLY A 15 5.43 -17.69 9.95
C GLY A 15 5.95 -16.26 9.71
N ASP A 16 6.64 -16.02 8.60
CA ASP A 16 7.25 -14.74 8.24
C ASP A 16 6.26 -13.79 7.59
N LYS A 17 6.44 -12.49 7.83
CA LYS A 17 5.67 -11.42 7.19
C LYS A 17 5.76 -11.53 5.66
N GLN A 18 4.61 -11.62 5.01
CA GLN A 18 4.51 -11.67 3.56
C GLN A 18 4.11 -10.32 2.99
N ARG A 19 4.76 -9.89 1.90
CA ARG A 19 4.46 -8.66 1.19
C ARG A 19 4.54 -8.90 -0.32
N LEU A 20 3.38 -9.00 -0.95
CA LEU A 20 3.24 -9.18 -2.40
C LEU A 20 2.69 -7.91 -3.03
N PHE A 21 3.10 -7.65 -4.26
CA PHE A 21 2.65 -6.51 -5.04
C PHE A 21 2.02 -6.97 -6.34
N GLY A 22 1.07 -6.21 -6.84
CA GLY A 22 0.52 -6.42 -8.17
C GLY A 22 -0.13 -5.16 -8.71
N ASP A 23 -0.45 -5.22 -10.01
CA ASP A 23 -1.07 -4.14 -10.75
C ASP A 23 -2.43 -4.58 -11.26
N ILE A 24 -3.43 -3.73 -11.08
CA ILE A 24 -4.75 -3.90 -11.67
C ILE A 24 -5.21 -2.60 -12.30
N TYR A 25 -6.08 -2.70 -13.31
CA TYR A 25 -6.84 -1.54 -13.78
C TYR A 25 -8.23 -1.57 -13.16
N TYR A 26 -8.54 -0.56 -12.36
CA TYR A 26 -9.81 -0.46 -11.66
C TYR A 26 -10.47 0.90 -11.94
N GLY A 27 -11.79 0.91 -12.01
CA GLY A 27 -12.59 2.12 -12.07
C GLY A 27 -13.80 1.91 -11.18
N ALA A 28 -13.98 2.78 -10.19
CA ALA A 28 -15.24 2.83 -9.48
C ALA A 28 -16.32 3.41 -10.42
N ASP A 29 -17.58 3.11 -10.16
CA ASP A 29 -18.70 3.53 -11.03
C ASP A 29 -18.76 5.05 -11.23
N SER A 30 -18.35 5.83 -10.23
CA SER A 30 -18.30 7.28 -10.30
C SER A 30 -17.12 7.84 -11.12
N TRP A 31 -16.18 7.00 -11.55
CA TRP A 31 -14.98 7.45 -12.26
C TRP A 31 -15.22 7.47 -13.77
N LYS A 32 -14.88 8.59 -14.41
CA LYS A 32 -14.96 8.73 -15.87
C LYS A 32 -14.09 7.74 -16.67
N ARG A 33 -13.08 7.14 -16.04
CA ARG A 33 -12.16 6.20 -16.68
C ARG A 33 -11.54 5.24 -15.67
N ARG A 34 -11.21 4.03 -16.12
CA ARG A 34 -10.38 3.07 -15.37
C ARG A 34 -8.96 3.64 -15.21
N ARG A 35 -8.37 3.41 -14.05
CA ARG A 35 -7.02 3.86 -13.70
C ARG A 35 -6.19 2.68 -13.21
N ARG A 36 -4.87 2.79 -13.33
CA ARG A 36 -3.94 1.83 -12.74
C ARG A 36 -4.00 1.94 -11.22
N VAL A 37 -4.09 0.80 -10.56
CA VAL A 37 -4.09 0.65 -9.11
C VAL A 37 -3.04 -0.38 -8.73
N ILE A 38 -2.06 0.05 -7.95
CA ILE A 38 -1.08 -0.83 -7.32
C ILE A 38 -1.71 -1.43 -6.07
N VAL A 39 -1.64 -2.75 -5.95
CA VAL A 39 -2.12 -3.50 -4.81
C VAL A 39 -0.92 -4.00 -4.01
N LYS A 40 -0.83 -3.63 -2.73
CA LYS A 40 0.04 -4.30 -1.75
C LYS A 40 -0.80 -5.29 -0.96
N ALA A 41 -0.54 -6.58 -1.13
CA ALA A 41 -1.08 -7.64 -0.28
C ALA A 41 -0.05 -7.97 0.81
N GLU A 42 -0.31 -7.52 2.04
CA GLU A 42 0.55 -7.81 3.18
C GLU A 42 -0.20 -8.67 4.20
N TYR A 43 0.45 -9.73 4.69
CA TYR A 43 -0.06 -10.56 5.79
C TYR A 43 1.02 -10.71 6.85
N ASN A 44 0.67 -10.46 8.11
CA ASN A 44 1.58 -10.56 9.24
C ASN A 44 0.84 -11.14 10.47
N ARG A 45 1.48 -11.14 11.64
CA ARG A 45 0.89 -11.66 12.90
C ARG A 45 -0.42 -10.96 13.31
N LYS A 46 -0.61 -9.70 12.93
CA LYS A 46 -1.85 -8.94 13.15
C LYS A 46 -2.92 -9.20 12.09
N GLY A 47 -2.63 -10.08 11.13
CA GLY A 47 -3.55 -10.47 10.05
C GLY A 47 -3.31 -9.70 8.75
N ALA A 48 -4.40 -9.45 8.04
CA ALA A 48 -4.42 -8.88 6.70
C ALA A 48 -4.21 -7.34 6.72
N ASN A 49 -3.29 -6.84 5.91
CA ASN A 49 -3.02 -5.40 5.75
C ASN A 49 -2.92 -5.01 4.24
N PRO A 50 -4.03 -5.12 3.47
CA PRO A 50 -4.03 -4.73 2.07
C PRO A 50 -3.97 -3.20 1.92
N ARG A 51 -3.24 -2.72 0.91
CA ARG A 51 -3.25 -1.30 0.51
C ARG A 51 -3.41 -1.15 -0.99
N PHE A 52 -4.10 -0.09 -1.41
CA PHE A 52 -4.38 0.21 -2.80
C PHE A 52 -3.91 1.63 -3.10
N ILE A 53 -3.12 1.79 -4.16
CA ILE A 53 -2.60 3.09 -4.59
C ILE A 53 -3.05 3.31 -6.03
N VAL A 54 -3.88 4.33 -6.24
CA VAL A 54 -4.26 4.77 -7.59
C VAL A 54 -3.15 5.66 -8.11
N THR A 55 -2.60 5.33 -9.27
CA THR A 55 -1.50 6.11 -9.87
C THR A 55 -1.60 6.18 -11.38
N ASN A 56 -1.08 7.26 -11.96
CA ASN A 56 -0.84 7.39 -13.41
C ASN A 56 0.61 7.09 -13.78
N MET A 57 1.48 6.82 -12.81
CA MET A 57 2.89 6.55 -13.03
C MET A 57 3.10 5.15 -13.61
N THR A 58 4.04 5.04 -14.54
CA THR A 58 4.54 3.77 -15.08
C THR A 58 5.71 3.24 -14.23
N GLY A 59 6.07 1.97 -14.41
CA GLY A 59 7.19 1.34 -13.68
C GLY A 59 6.76 0.30 -12.66
N ASP A 60 7.73 -0.26 -11.93
CA ASP A 60 7.53 -1.37 -10.99
C ASP A 60 6.66 -0.99 -9.78
N ALA A 61 5.67 -1.84 -9.49
CA ALA A 61 4.70 -1.62 -8.42
C ALA A 61 5.35 -1.54 -7.03
N LYS A 62 6.35 -2.40 -6.76
CA LYS A 62 7.04 -2.42 -5.48
C LYS A 62 7.90 -1.17 -5.31
N TRP A 63 8.64 -0.77 -6.33
CA TRP A 63 9.45 0.45 -6.31
C TRP A 63 8.58 1.70 -6.10
N LEU A 64 7.48 1.83 -6.86
CA LEU A 64 6.55 2.95 -6.72
C LEU A 64 5.94 2.99 -5.30
N TYR A 65 5.58 1.83 -4.74
CA TYR A 65 5.12 1.77 -3.36
C TYR A 65 6.22 2.20 -2.37
N ASP A 66 7.40 1.59 -2.45
CA ASP A 66 8.45 1.74 -1.44
C ASP A 66 9.14 3.11 -1.51
N LYS A 67 9.27 3.72 -2.70
CA LYS A 67 10.02 4.97 -2.88
C LYS A 67 9.13 6.19 -3.02
N MET A 68 8.02 6.11 -3.75
CA MET A 68 7.15 7.27 -3.97
C MET A 68 6.08 7.36 -2.90
N TYR A 69 5.31 6.29 -2.70
CA TYR A 69 4.19 6.32 -1.76
C TYR A 69 4.65 6.42 -0.29
N CYS A 70 5.66 5.64 0.11
CA CYS A 70 6.18 5.71 1.49
C CYS A 70 6.79 7.09 1.80
N ALA A 71 7.52 7.71 0.87
CA ALA A 71 8.11 9.04 1.08
C ALA A 71 7.04 10.12 1.30
N ARG A 72 5.91 10.04 0.59
CA ARG A 72 4.76 10.93 0.84
C ARG A 72 4.24 10.77 2.28
N GLY A 73 4.11 9.52 2.75
CA GLY A 73 3.65 9.24 4.11
C GLY A 73 4.61 9.76 5.18
N GLU A 74 5.92 9.72 4.92
CA GLU A 74 6.92 10.32 5.81
C GLU A 74 6.75 11.84 5.90
N ALA A 75 6.59 12.53 4.76
CA ALA A 75 6.36 13.98 4.74
C ALA A 75 5.11 14.38 5.55
N GLU A 76 4.01 13.62 5.42
CA GLU A 76 2.81 13.84 6.23
C GLU A 76 3.07 13.64 7.73
N ASN A 77 3.86 12.63 8.11
CA ASN A 77 4.21 12.41 9.51
C ASN A 77 5.06 13.54 10.08
N ARG A 78 5.99 14.11 9.30
CA ARG A 78 6.79 15.28 9.72
C ARG A 78 5.94 16.51 9.94
N ILE A 79 4.97 16.77 9.06
CA ILE A 79 4.01 17.87 9.24
C ILE A 79 3.20 17.66 10.54
N LYS A 80 2.74 16.44 10.80
CA LYS A 80 2.00 16.13 12.03
C LYS A 80 2.86 16.29 13.29
N GLU A 81 4.11 15.84 13.26
CA GLU A 81 5.07 16.03 14.36
C GLU A 81 5.21 17.52 14.68
N GLN A 82 5.43 18.37 13.67
CA GLN A 82 5.53 19.82 13.86
C GLN A 82 4.25 20.44 14.45
N GLN A 83 3.07 20.04 13.96
CA GLN A 83 1.81 20.53 14.50
C GLN A 83 1.61 20.10 15.96
N LEU A 84 1.87 18.84 16.30
CA LEU A 84 1.72 18.34 17.67
C LEU A 84 2.68 19.03 18.66
N CYS A 85 3.92 19.33 18.24
CA CYS A 85 4.86 20.08 19.08
C CYS A 85 4.48 21.56 19.23
N LEU A 86 3.76 22.14 18.27
CA LEU A 86 3.33 23.55 18.30
C LEU A 86 2.12 23.79 19.22
N PHE A 87 1.29 22.76 19.43
CA PHE A 87 0.13 22.81 20.34
C PHE A 87 0.41 22.12 21.70
N ALA A 88 1.69 21.95 22.06
CA ALA A 88 2.11 21.30 23.30
C ALA A 88 2.34 22.28 24.48
N ASP A 89 1.98 23.56 24.30
CA ASP A 89 1.91 24.63 25.31
C ASP A 89 0.49 25.21 25.30
#